data_AF-A0A7W9X9N9-F1
#
_entry.id   AF-A0A7W9X9N9-F1
#
_cell.length_a   1.000
_cell.length_b   1.000
_cell.length_c   1.000
_cell.angle_alpha   90.00
_cell.angle_beta   90.00
_cell.angle_gamma   90.00
#
_symmetry.space_group_name_H-M   'P 1'
#
loop_
_entity.id
_entity.type
_entity.pdbx_description
1 polymer ?
#
loop_
_entity_poly.entity_id
_entity_poly.type
_entity_poly.pdbx_seq_one_letter_code
_entity_poly.pdbx_strand_id
1 'polypeptide(L)' 'MINRNLVLADALFVFVLSMINMTDGFKKNMIILGPLVMIAFITCVVRHINYYKQTRRIY' A
#
# COMPACT_ATOMS: atom_id res chain seq x y z
N MET A 1 -13.44 -9.25 -14.65
CA MET A 1 -13.79 -8.00 -13.95
C MET A 1 -12.49 -7.38 -13.48
N ILE A 2 -12.05 -6.27 -14.07
CA ILE A 2 -10.83 -5.55 -13.64
C ILE A 2 -11.07 -5.17 -12.17
N ASN A 3 -10.20 -5.62 -11.28
CA ASN A 3 -10.38 -5.46 -9.85
C ASN A 3 -10.01 -4.02 -9.47
N ARG A 4 -10.87 -3.06 -9.86
CA ARG A 4 -10.67 -1.60 -9.67
C ARG A 4 -10.38 -1.24 -8.21
N ASN A 5 -10.88 -2.03 -7.27
CA ASN A 5 -10.62 -1.87 -5.84
C ASN A 5 -9.15 -2.09 -5.46
N LEU A 6 -8.40 -2.89 -6.22
CA LEU A 6 -7.00 -3.20 -5.92
C LEU A 6 -6.11 -2.00 -6.27
N VAL A 7 -6.26 -1.48 -7.49
CA VAL A 7 -5.58 -0.27 -7.96
C VAL A 7 -5.95 0.94 -7.11
N LEU A 8 -7.23 1.09 -6.73
CA LEU A 8 -7.68 2.19 -5.88
C LEU A 8 -7.06 2.12 -4.48
N ALA A 9 -6.94 0.93 -3.89
CA ALA A 9 -6.33 0.76 -2.58
C ALA A 9 -4.84 1.08 -2.59
N ASP A 10 -4.11 0.65 -3.64
CA ASP A 10 -2.69 0.93 -3.79
C ASP A 10 -2.44 2.44 -4.04
N ALA A 11 -3.29 3.09 -4.85
CA ALA A 11 -3.23 4.53 -5.07
C ALA A 11 -3.49 5.32 -3.77
N LEU A 12 -4.48 4.91 -2.97
CA LEU A 12 -4.74 5.50 -1.66
C LEU A 12 -3.57 5.31 -0.68
N PHE A 13 -2.92 4.15 -0.70
CA PHE A 13 -1.73 3.89 0.10
C PHE A 13 -0.58 4.85 -0.26
N VAL A 14 -0.31 5.03 -1.55
CA VAL A 14 0.71 5.98 -2.04
C VAL A 14 0.35 7.43 -1.67
N PHE A 15 -0.93 7.80 -1.75
CA PHE A 15 -1.41 9.13 -1.37
C PHE A 15 -1.23 9.42 0.13
N VAL A 16 -1.49 8.43 0.99
CA VAL A 16 -1.27 8.58 2.44
C VAL A 16 0.23 8.71 2.74
N LEU A 17 1.07 7.93 2.06
CA LEU A 17 2.53 8.01 2.17
C LEU A 17 3.07 9.40 1.77
N SER A 18 2.58 9.98 0.68
CA SER A 18 2.99 11.33 0.26
C SER A 18 2.54 12.40 1.25
N MET A 19 1.33 12.29 1.80
CA MET A 19 0.84 13.20 2.85
C MET A 19 1.69 13.13 4.13
N ILE A 20 2.06 11.93 4.58
CA ILE A 20 2.95 11.73 5.73
C ILE A 20 4.32 12.37 5.48
N ASN A 21 4.85 12.24 4.27
CA ASN A 21 6.13 12.84 3.90
C ASN A 21 6.05 14.38 3.89
N MET A 22 4.98 14.96 3.36
CA MET A 22 4.78 16.41 3.33
C MET A 22 4.61 17.04 4.73
N THR A 23 4.15 16.27 5.71
CA THR A 23 3.95 16.74 7.10
C THR A 23 5.11 16.42 8.04
N ASP A 24 6.24 15.92 7.54
CA ASP A 24 7.35 15.39 8.37
C ASP A 24 6.87 14.33 9.39
N GLY A 25 5.76 13.63 9.10
CA GLY A 25 5.11 12.70 10.02
C GLY A 25 6.01 11.54 10.44
N PHE A 26 6.90 11.11 9.54
CA PHE A 26 7.93 10.11 9.85
C PHE A 26 8.95 10.62 10.87
N LYS A 27 9.35 11.89 10.86
CA LYS A 27 10.30 12.41 11.85
C LYS A 27 9.70 12.46 13.25
N LYS A 28 8.40 12.79 13.35
CA LYS A 28 7.72 12.92 14.65
C LYS A 28 7.30 11.59 15.26
N ASN A 29 6.90 10.63 14.43
CA ASN A 29 6.19 9.42 14.89
C ASN A 29 6.77 8.12 14.29
N MET A 30 8.07 8.11 13.95
CA MET A 30 8.75 6.99 13.27
C MET A 30 8.48 5.62 13.89
N ILE A 31 8.44 5.55 15.21
CA ILE A 31 8.27 4.30 15.97
C ILE A 31 6.93 3.62 15.66
N ILE A 32 5.88 4.41 15.43
CA ILE A 32 4.53 3.88 15.15
C ILE A 32 4.29 3.81 13.65
N LEU A 33 4.62 4.87 12.92
CA LEU A 33 4.36 4.97 11.48
C LEU A 33 5.25 4.04 10.64
N GLY A 34 6.50 3.82 11.05
CA GLY A 34 7.42 2.91 10.35
C GLY A 34 6.87 1.49 10.24
N PRO A 35 6.55 0.82 11.36
CA PRO A 35 5.94 -0.51 11.33
C PRO A 35 4.61 -0.54 10.58
N LEU A 36 3.77 0.49 10.74
CA LEU A 36 2.46 0.56 10.08
C LEU A 36 2.60 0.58 8.55
N VAL A 37 3.52 1.40 8.03
CA VAL A 37 3.80 1.52 6.60
C VAL A 37 4.41 0.24 6.05
N MET A 38 5.31 -0.40 6.81
CA MET A 38 5.89 -1.70 6.42
C MET A 38 4.83 -2.79 6.31
N ILE A 39 3.95 -2.93 7.30
CA ILE A 39 2.87 -3.93 7.28
C ILE A 39 1.90 -3.66 6.13
N ALA A 40 1.53 -2.39 5.91
CA ALA A 40 0.65 -2.00 4.82
C ALA A 40 1.27 -2.31 3.44
N PHE A 41 2.57 -2.07 3.26
CA PHE A 41 3.30 -2.42 2.03
C PHE A 41 3.30 -3.93 1.79
N ILE A 42 3.64 -4.74 2.80
CA ILE A 42 3.60 -6.21 2.71
C ILE A 42 2.20 -6.69 2.32
N THR A 43 1.17 -6.10 2.90
CA THR A 43 -0.23 -6.46 2.61
C THR A 43 -0.61 -6.13 1.16
N CYS A 44 -0.10 -5.04 0.59
CA CYS A 44 -0.30 -4.71 -0.83
C CYS A 44 0.38 -5.75 -1.73
N VAL A 45 1.64 -6.12 -1.43
CA VAL A 45 2.39 -7.13 -2.20
C VAL A 45 1.68 -8.49 -2.16
N VAL A 46 1.29 -8.97 -0.97
CA VAL A 46 0.59 -10.26 -0.80
C VAL A 46 -0.73 -10.26 -1.56
N ARG A 47 -1.47 -9.15 -1.52
CA ARG A 47 -2.73 -8.99 -2.25
C ARG A 47 -2.52 -9.04 -3.76
N HIS A 48 -1.46 -8.40 -4.26
CA HIS A 48 -1.08 -8.47 -5.68
C HIS A 48 -0.73 -9.90 -6.08
N ILE A 49 0.09 -10.61 -5.28
CA ILE A 49 0.44 -12.02 -5.53
C ILE A 49 -0.80 -12.92 -5.53
N ASN A 50 -1.71 -12.75 -4.56
CA ASN A 50 -2.94 -13.54 -4.49
C ASN A 50 -3.86 -13.26 -5.67
N TYR A 51 -4.01 -11.99 -6.05
CA TYR A 51 -4.77 -11.62 -7.23
C TYR A 51 -4.19 -12.26 -8.49
N TYR A 52 -2.87 -12.18 -8.67
CA TYR A 52 -2.15 -12.84 -9.76
C TYR A 52 -2.38 -14.36 -9.78
N LYS A 53 -2.28 -15.02 -8.62
CA LYS A 53 -2.50 -16.47 -8.52
C LYS A 53 -3.93 -16.84 -8.92
N GLN A 54 -4.90 -15.99 -8.58
CA GLN A 54 -6.31 -16.21 -8.89
C GLN A 54 -6.67 -15.93 -10.36
N THR A 55 -6.10 -14.87 -10.96
CA THR A 55 -6.44 -14.46 -12.34
C THR A 55 -5.44 -14.91 -13.40
N ARG A 56 -4.24 -15.40 -13.03
CA ARG A 56 -3.09 -15.69 -13.92
C ARG A 56 -2.76 -14.58 -14.93
N ARG A 57 -3.16 -13.34 -14.64
CA ARG A 57 -2.92 -12.18 -15.50
C ARG A 57 -1.92 -11.26 -14.83
N ILE A 58 -0.92 -10.87 -15.60
CA ILE A 58 0.03 -9.81 -15.27
C ILE A 58 -0.61 -8.52 -15.77
N TYR A 59 -0.97 -7.61 -14.86
CA TYR A 59 -1.37 -6.25 -15.20
C TYR A 59 -0.21 -5.31 -14.93
#